data_AF-E1ZUP9-F1
#
_entry.id   AF-E1ZUP9-F1
#
_cell.length_a   1.000
_cell.length_b   1.000
_cell.length_c   1.000
_cell.angle_alpha   90.00
_cell.angle_beta   90.00
_cell.angle_gamma   90.00
#
_symmetry.space_group_name_H-M   'P 1'
#
loop_
_entity.id
_entity.type
_entity.pdbx_description
1 polymer ?
#
loop_
_entity_poly.entity_id
_entity_poly.type
_entity_poly.pdbx_seq_one_letter_code
_entity_poly.pdbx_strand_id
1 'polypeptide(L)'
;GNYDNFEKSMRERHKNARAAAEAQDMKRKHMQAGQGGAGLVAVAWLNIHGCMAFIDKFRYNANRAALVQSRIKALERLADVEVVEQDPAYIFRFPTPPDVASPPILGFTDVDFGYPGGPTLFRDLNFG
;
A
#
# COMPACT_ATOMS: atom_id res chain seq x y z
N GLY A 1 -46.57 3.41 -27.49
CA GLY A 1 -45.13 3.16 -27.31
C GLY A 1 -44.60 4.16 -26.31
N ASN A 2 -43.94 3.71 -25.24
CA ASN A 2 -43.66 4.53 -24.06
C ASN A 2 -42.28 5.22 -24.15
N TYR A 3 -42.16 6.17 -25.08
CA TYR A 3 -40.92 6.92 -25.33
C TYR A 3 -40.55 7.85 -24.16
N ASP A 4 -41.56 8.38 -23.44
CA ASP A 4 -41.37 9.25 -22.27
C ASP A 4 -40.63 8.55 -21.12
N ASN A 5 -40.89 7.25 -20.91
CA ASN A 5 -40.16 6.48 -19.89
C ASN A 5 -38.71 6.19 -20.30
N PHE A 6 -38.41 6.12 -21.59
CA PHE A 6 -37.04 5.94 -22.07
C PHE A 6 -36.19 7.20 -21.86
N GLU A 7 -36.70 8.38 -22.18
CA GLU A 7 -35.99 9.64 -21.93
C GLU A 7 -35.78 9.91 -20.44
N LYS A 8 -36.79 9.64 -19.60
CA LYS A 8 -36.68 9.76 -18.15
C LYS A 8 -35.62 8.81 -17.59
N SER A 9 -35.64 7.55 -18.03
CA SER A 9 -34.64 6.53 -17.65
C SER A 9 -33.22 6.93 -18.07
N MET A 10 -33.03 7.49 -19.26
CA MET A 10 -31.71 7.94 -19.73
C MET A 10 -31.20 9.17 -18.96
N ARG A 11 -32.08 10.14 -18.65
CA ARG A 11 -31.71 11.29 -17.80
C ARG A 11 -31.35 10.85 -16.39
N GLU A 12 -32.09 9.91 -15.82
CA GLU A 12 -31.76 9.32 -14.51
C GLU A 12 -30.45 8.56 -14.54
N ARG A 13 -30.18 7.76 -15.58
CA ARG A 13 -28.90 7.06 -15.74
C ARG A 13 -27.73 8.04 -15.88
N HIS A 14 -27.87 9.12 -16.65
CA HIS A 14 -26.83 10.14 -16.77
C HIS A 14 -26.60 10.90 -15.46
N LYS A 15 -27.68 11.22 -14.72
CA LYS A 15 -27.59 11.88 -13.41
C LYS A 15 -26.95 10.96 -12.37
N ASN A 16 -27.35 9.69 -12.33
CA ASN A 16 -26.76 8.68 -11.44
C ASN A 16 -25.32 8.35 -11.84
N ALA A 17 -24.98 8.32 -13.13
CA ALA A 17 -23.62 8.11 -13.60
C ALA A 17 -22.69 9.28 -13.22
N ARG A 18 -23.17 10.54 -13.34
CA ARG A 18 -22.42 11.72 -12.87
C ARG A 18 -22.26 11.73 -11.36
N ALA A 19 -23.33 11.49 -10.62
CA ALA A 19 -23.27 11.41 -9.15
C ALA A 19 -22.38 10.25 -8.67
N ALA A 20 -22.39 9.11 -9.37
CA ALA A 20 -21.50 7.99 -9.07
C ALA A 20 -20.04 8.31 -9.40
N ALA A 21 -19.77 9.00 -10.51
CA ALA A 21 -18.43 9.47 -10.86
C ALA A 21 -17.91 10.49 -9.84
N GLU A 22 -18.74 11.45 -9.42
CA GLU A 22 -18.42 12.43 -8.38
C GLU A 22 -18.19 11.77 -7.02
N ALA A 23 -19.02 10.79 -6.64
CA ALA A 23 -18.84 10.03 -5.41
C ALA A 23 -17.58 9.15 -5.43
N GLN A 24 -17.22 8.60 -6.60
CA GLN A 24 -15.95 7.89 -6.79
C GLN A 24 -14.75 8.84 -6.74
N ASP A 25 -14.86 10.05 -7.29
CA ASP A 25 -13.82 11.07 -7.22
C ASP A 25 -13.61 11.57 -5.78
N MET A 26 -14.70 11.78 -5.03
CA MET A 26 -14.67 12.10 -3.60
C MET A 26 -14.05 10.96 -2.78
N LYS A 27 -14.43 9.70 -3.03
CA LYS A 27 -13.80 8.52 -2.39
C LYS A 27 -12.32 8.38 -2.74
N ARG A 28 -11.92 8.65 -3.99
CA ARG A 28 -10.52 8.67 -4.42
C ARG A 28 -9.75 9.77 -3.69
N LYS A 29 -10.27 10.99 -3.60
CA LYS A 29 -9.63 12.08 -2.84
C LYS A 29 -9.50 11.75 -1.35
N HIS A 30 -10.51 11.12 -0.76
CA HIS A 30 -10.48 10.72 0.66
C HIS A 30 -9.50 9.54 0.93
N MET A 31 -9.39 8.57 0.02
CA MET A 31 -8.44 7.45 0.13
C MET A 31 -7.00 7.86 -0.22
N GLN A 32 -6.81 8.79 -1.16
CA GLN A 32 -5.49 9.27 -1.58
C GLN A 32 -4.86 10.23 -0.55
N ALA A 33 -5.68 10.91 0.25
CA ALA A 33 -5.23 11.64 1.45
C ALA A 33 -4.72 10.72 2.58
N GLY A 34 -4.98 9.40 2.49
CA GLY A 34 -4.57 8.40 3.49
C GLY A 34 -3.24 7.69 3.21
N GLN A 35 -2.58 7.96 2.08
CA GLN A 35 -1.29 7.32 1.73
C GLN A 35 -0.12 8.30 1.53
N GLY A 36 -0.35 9.60 1.67
CA GLY A 36 0.73 10.59 1.73
C GLY A 36 1.02 10.97 3.17
N GLY A 37 2.30 11.14 3.52
CA GLY A 37 2.75 11.58 4.86
C GLY A 37 2.09 12.87 5.40
N ALA A 38 1.27 13.56 4.61
CA ALA A 38 0.47 14.72 4.98
C ALA A 38 -0.41 14.51 6.23
N GLY A 39 -0.95 13.32 6.47
CA GLY A 39 -1.78 13.04 7.65
C GLY A 39 -1.01 13.12 8.97
N LEU A 40 0.20 12.56 9.02
CA LEU A 40 1.07 12.61 10.20
C LEU A 40 1.56 14.04 10.48
N VAL A 41 1.91 14.77 9.42
CA VAL A 41 2.34 16.18 9.54
C VAL A 41 1.21 17.07 10.05
N ALA A 42 -0.04 16.83 9.61
CA ALA A 42 -1.20 17.59 10.07
C ALA A 42 -1.53 17.34 11.56
N VAL A 43 -1.47 16.09 12.02
CA VAL A 43 -1.69 15.76 13.44
C VAL A 43 -0.59 16.33 14.33
N ALA A 44 0.66 16.25 13.88
CA ALA A 44 1.80 16.85 14.58
C ALA A 44 1.63 18.38 14.70
N TRP A 45 1.24 19.05 13.60
CA TRP A 45 0.94 20.49 13.59
C TRP A 45 -0.14 20.86 14.60
N LEU A 46 -1.26 20.13 14.62
CA LEU A 46 -2.36 20.40 15.55
C LEU A 46 -1.92 20.29 17.02
N ASN A 47 -1.09 19.29 17.33
CA ASN A 47 -0.60 19.07 18.69
C ASN A 47 0.41 20.14 19.12
N ILE A 48 1.36 20.51 18.25
CA ILE A 48 2.36 21.56 18.53
C ILE A 48 1.68 22.91 18.75
N HIS A 49 0.77 23.31 17.85
CA HIS A 49 0.05 24.58 17.98
C HIS A 49 -0.86 24.64 19.21
N GLY A 50 -1.56 23.54 19.52
CA GLY A 50 -2.37 23.45 20.73
C GLY A 50 -1.53 23.55 22.01
N CYS A 51 -0.33 22.97 22.01
CA CYS A 51 0.61 23.10 23.12
C CYS A 51 1.14 24.53 23.28
N MET A 52 1.54 25.18 22.20
CA MET A 52 2.00 26.59 22.21
C MET A 52 0.92 27.53 22.76
N ALA A 53 -0.31 27.43 22.24
CA ALA A 53 -1.42 28.26 22.72
C ALA A 53 -1.72 28.07 24.22
N PHE A 54 -1.53 26.86 24.76
CA PHE A 54 -1.67 26.60 26.19
C PHE A 54 -0.54 27.21 27.01
N ILE A 55 0.70 27.11 26.52
CA ILE A 55 1.88 27.69 27.18
C ILE A 55 1.72 29.20 27.27
N ASP A 56 1.36 29.87 26.17
CA ASP A 56 1.17 31.32 26.13
C ASP A 56 0.08 31.79 27.10
N LYS A 57 -1.04 31.06 27.15
CA LYS A 57 -2.16 31.39 28.03
C LYS A 57 -1.84 31.24 29.52
N PHE A 58 -0.99 30.28 29.89
CA PHE A 58 -0.76 29.91 31.29
C PHE A 58 0.67 30.18 31.79
N ARG A 59 1.52 30.83 30.98
CA ARG A 59 2.93 31.12 31.31
C ARG A 59 3.14 31.83 32.64
N TYR A 60 2.22 32.72 33.01
CA TYR A 60 2.30 33.51 34.25
C TYR A 60 1.43 32.97 35.39
N ASN A 61 0.79 31.82 35.21
CA ASN A 61 -0.04 31.22 36.25
C ASN A 61 0.78 30.23 37.10
N ALA A 62 1.11 30.64 38.33
CA ALA A 62 1.93 29.85 39.25
C ALA A 62 1.34 28.45 39.53
N ASN A 63 0.01 28.32 39.63
CA ASN A 63 -0.66 27.05 39.90
C ASN A 63 -0.57 26.05 38.73
N ARG A 64 -0.24 26.52 37.53
CA ARG A 64 -0.11 25.68 36.32
C ARG A 64 1.32 25.58 35.79
N ALA A 65 2.28 26.15 36.50
CA ALA A 65 3.68 26.20 36.08
C ALA A 65 4.25 24.80 35.78
N ALA A 66 3.99 23.81 36.64
CA ALA A 66 4.47 22.43 36.42
C ALA A 66 3.96 21.82 35.11
N LEU A 67 2.69 22.05 34.76
CA LEU A 67 2.09 21.54 33.53
C LEU A 67 2.63 22.27 32.28
N VAL A 68 2.85 23.58 32.38
CA VAL A 68 3.49 24.38 31.32
C VAL A 68 4.92 23.88 31.08
N GLN A 69 5.71 23.70 32.14
CA GLN A 69 7.09 23.20 32.05
C GLN A 69 7.16 21.79 31.45
N SER A 70 6.22 20.90 31.80
CA SER A 70 6.15 19.57 31.18
C SER A 70 5.92 19.64 29.67
N ARG A 71 5.10 20.59 29.19
CA ARG A 71 4.81 20.77 27.76
C ARG A 71 5.98 21.43 27.01
N ILE A 72 6.66 22.40 27.62
CA ILE A 72 7.90 22.98 27.09
C ILE A 72 8.93 21.87 26.86
N LYS A 73 9.17 21.04 27.88
CA LYS A 73 10.10 19.91 27.77
C LYS A 73 9.68 18.86 26.75
N ALA A 74 8.38 18.70 26.51
CA ALA A 74 7.89 17.80 25.46
C ALA A 74 8.16 18.36 24.06
N LEU A 75 8.00 19.68 23.86
CA LEU A 75 8.30 20.36 22.60
C LEU A 75 9.80 20.32 22.26
N GLU A 76 10.67 20.49 23.26
CA GLU A 76 12.13 20.39 23.08
C GLU A 76 12.54 19.02 22.52
N ARG A 77 12.00 17.93 23.10
CA ARG A 77 12.29 16.57 22.63
C ARG A 77 11.76 16.25 21.23
N LEU A 78 10.70 16.93 20.79
CA LEU A 78 10.17 16.75 19.43
C LEU A 78 11.05 17.44 18.38
N ALA A 79 11.73 18.54 18.74
CA ALA A 79 12.63 19.26 17.86
C ALA A 79 13.93 18.48 17.58
N ASP A 80 14.39 17.66 18.54
CA ASP A 80 15.63 16.87 18.44
C ASP A 80 15.46 15.54 17.65
N VAL A 81 14.27 15.24 17.12
CA VAL A 81 14.08 14.01 16.34
C VAL A 81 14.62 14.23 14.93
N GLU A 82 15.88 13.87 14.71
CA GLU A 82 16.48 13.81 13.39
C GLU A 82 15.63 12.94 12.45
N VAL A 83 15.46 13.41 11.21
CA VAL A 83 14.74 12.67 10.17
C VAL A 83 15.56 11.45 9.83
N VAL A 84 15.11 10.27 10.27
CA VAL A 84 15.69 9.00 9.82
C VAL A 84 15.54 8.94 8.30
N GLU A 85 16.66 8.99 7.59
CA GLU A 85 16.67 8.74 6.15
C GLU A 85 16.09 7.34 5.92
N GLN A 86 15.00 7.27 5.16
CA GLN A 86 14.35 6.01 4.84
C GLN A 86 15.28 5.20 3.94
N ASP A 87 15.65 3.99 4.36
CA ASP A 87 16.39 3.06 3.52
C ASP A 87 15.62 2.82 2.20
N PRO A 88 16.31 2.79 1.05
CA PRO A 88 15.65 2.56 -0.23
C PRO A 88 14.98 1.18 -0.25
N ALA A 89 13.69 1.14 -0.60
CA ALA A 89 12.94 -0.10 -0.71
C ALA A 89 13.37 -0.89 -1.95
N TYR A 90 14.08 -2.01 -1.76
CA TYR A 90 14.44 -2.93 -2.83
C TYR A 90 13.28 -3.90 -3.12
N ILE A 91 12.77 -3.89 -4.35
CA ILE A 91 11.73 -4.82 -4.79
C ILE A 91 12.35 -5.79 -5.79
N PHE A 92 12.54 -7.05 -5.37
CA PHE A 92 12.95 -8.14 -6.27
C PHE A 92 11.72 -8.71 -6.97
N ARG A 93 11.74 -8.76 -8.31
CA ARG A 93 10.68 -9.40 -9.10
C ARG A 93 11.28 -10.38 -10.08
N PHE A 94 10.85 -11.64 -10.00
CA PHE A 94 11.20 -12.64 -11.00
C PHE A 94 10.40 -12.41 -12.28
N PRO A 95 10.99 -12.64 -13.46
CA PRO A 95 10.25 -12.62 -14.71
C PRO A 95 9.20 -13.73 -14.70
N THR A 96 8.01 -13.45 -15.24
CA THR A 96 7.01 -14.48 -15.50
C THR A 96 7.54 -15.39 -16.61
N PRO A 97 7.61 -16.72 -16.42
CA PRO A 97 8.02 -17.61 -17.49
C PRO A 97 7.05 -17.46 -18.67
N PRO A 98 7.53 -17.54 -19.92
CA PRO A 98 6.64 -17.61 -21.08
C PRO A 98 5.70 -18.80 -20.91
N ASP A 99 4.47 -18.70 -21.42
CA ASP A 99 3.48 -19.78 -21.40
C ASP A 99 4.12 -21.06 -21.92
N VAL A 100 4.49 -21.95 -20.99
CA VAL A 100 5.04 -23.26 -21.28
C VAL A 100 3.90 -24.12 -21.80
N ALA A 101 3.53 -23.93 -23.07
CA ALA A 101 2.98 -25.02 -23.83
C ALA A 101 4.13 -26.00 -24.03
N SER A 102 4.34 -26.97 -23.13
CA SER A 102 5.29 -28.03 -23.45
C SER A 102 4.98 -29.40 -22.82
N PRO A 103 5.04 -30.47 -23.63
CA PRO A 103 5.04 -31.87 -23.20
C PRO A 103 6.16 -32.16 -22.19
N PRO A 104 6.25 -33.38 -21.59
CA PRO A 104 7.28 -33.74 -20.61
C PRO A 104 8.65 -33.12 -20.92
N ILE A 105 9.20 -32.40 -19.94
CA ILE A 105 10.50 -31.70 -20.02
C ILE A 105 11.64 -32.69 -20.34
N LEU A 106 11.41 -33.98 -20.08
CA LEU A 106 12.31 -35.08 -20.39
C LEU A 106 11.49 -36.34 -20.68
N GLY A 107 11.74 -36.97 -21.83
CA GLY A 107 11.11 -38.23 -22.24
C GLY A 107 12.13 -39.26 -22.66
N PHE A 108 11.91 -40.52 -22.30
CA PHE A 108 12.70 -41.68 -22.69
C PHE A 108 11.78 -42.70 -23.36
N THR A 109 12.25 -43.31 -24.45
CA THR A 109 11.54 -44.38 -25.14
C THR A 109 12.55 -45.46 -25.50
N ASP A 110 12.32 -46.67 -24.97
CA ASP A 110 13.16 -47.85 -25.19
C ASP A 110 14.65 -47.60 -24.92
N VAL A 111 14.95 -46.91 -23.82
CA VAL A 111 16.33 -46.59 -23.40
C VAL A 111 16.81 -47.55 -22.31
N ASP A 112 18.03 -48.05 -22.48
CA ASP A 112 18.76 -48.80 -21.45
C ASP A 112 19.77 -47.89 -20.74
N PHE A 113 19.88 -48.02 -19.42
CA PHE A 113 20.80 -47.20 -18.61
C PHE A 113 21.74 -48.07 -17.78
N GLY A 114 23.03 -47.74 -17.79
CA GLY A 114 24.07 -48.37 -16.98
C GLY A 114 25.34 -47.54 -16.94
N TYR A 115 26.19 -47.80 -15.95
CA TYR A 115 27.50 -47.16 -15.84
C TYR A 115 28.58 -47.95 -16.61
N PRO A 116 29.60 -47.29 -17.18
CA PRO A 116 30.69 -47.97 -17.88
C PRO A 116 31.38 -49.01 -16.99
N GLY A 117 31.53 -50.24 -17.50
CA GLY A 117 32.17 -51.36 -16.78
C GLY A 117 31.28 -52.06 -15.75
N GLY A 118 30.03 -51.65 -15.58
CA GLY A 118 29.04 -52.31 -14.72
C GLY A 118 27.91 -52.99 -15.49
N PRO A 119 27.05 -53.76 -14.79
CA PRO A 119 25.84 -54.30 -15.39
C PRO A 119 24.82 -53.20 -15.69
N THR A 120 24.00 -53.39 -16.73
CA THR A 120 22.87 -52.52 -17.07
C THR A 120 21.88 -52.48 -15.91
N LEU A 121 21.49 -51.27 -15.48
CA LEU A 121 20.64 -51.02 -14.33
C LEU A 121 19.15 -50.98 -14.70
N PHE A 122 18.83 -50.37 -15.83
CA PHE A 122 17.46 -50.28 -16.33
C PHE A 122 17.40 -50.69 -17.79
N ARG A 123 16.32 -51.38 -18.14
CA ARG A 123 16.00 -51.76 -19.52
C ARG A 123 14.62 -51.25 -19.89
N ASP A 124 14.44 -50.96 -21.18
CA ASP A 124 13.14 -50.61 -21.75
C ASP A 124 12.48 -49.40 -21.04
N LEU A 125 13.29 -48.38 -20.69
CA LEU A 125 12.77 -47.19 -20.01
C LEU A 125 11.84 -46.40 -20.93
N ASN A 126 10.57 -46.38 -20.53
CA ASN A 126 9.50 -45.62 -21.17
C ASN A 126 8.93 -44.64 -20.16
N PHE A 127 9.27 -43.35 -20.31
CA PHE A 127 8.88 -42.29 -19.38
C PHE A 127 8.66 -40.98 -20.14
N GLY A 128 7.53 -40.32 -19.92
CA GLY A 128 7.13 -39.10 -20.64
C GLY A 128 5.62 -38.94 -20.66
#